data_AF-A0A4S9DAR2-F1
#
_entry.id   AF-A0A4S9DAR2-F1
#
_cell.length_a   1.000
_cell.length_b   1.000
_cell.length_c   1.000
_cell.angle_alpha   90.00
_cell.angle_beta   90.00
_cell.angle_gamma   90.00
#
_symmetry.space_group_name_H-M   'P 1'
#
loop_
_entity.id
_entity.type
_entity.pdbx_description
1 polymer ?
#
loop_
_entity_poly.entity_id
_entity_poly.type
_entity_poly.pdbx_seq_one_letter_code
_entity_poly.pdbx_strand_id
1 'polypeptide(L)'
;MADLPTLIKQSKDIERKIKKIKTRIANRDLIDKRKTLEVQIDQQTQKLNDINGNIEFSQKQMLDVCDELGEAARQVKRLSKYDKSDLEVVLMEELLDHFNKEVQRYPNLISLYDGEREYLHLLAETIFLQSQDKFGWQVDLPPTFENDKAVEIFQSKVAEKLEDMKKAKKQSHQLS
;
A
#
# COMPACT_ATOMS: atom_id res chain seq x y z
N MET A 1 0.30 -48.70 77.20
CA MET A 1 -0.82 -48.22 76.34
C MET A 1 -1.10 -46.78 76.70
N ALA A 2 -1.33 -45.90 75.72
CA ALA A 2 -1.74 -44.53 76.00
C ALA A 2 -3.12 -44.53 76.65
N ASP A 3 -3.35 -43.64 77.61
CA ASP A 3 -4.65 -43.51 78.27
C ASP A 3 -5.68 -42.84 77.34
N LEU A 4 -6.96 -43.08 77.63
CA LEU A 4 -8.08 -42.58 76.82
C LEU A 4 -8.05 -41.06 76.61
N PRO A 5 -7.73 -40.22 77.62
CA PRO A 5 -7.60 -38.77 77.41
C PRO A 5 -6.52 -38.38 76.41
N THR A 6 -5.37 -39.06 76.43
CA THR A 6 -4.29 -38.81 75.46
C THR A 6 -4.71 -39.18 74.05
N LEU A 7 -5.40 -40.31 73.87
CA LEU A 7 -5.93 -40.74 72.57
C LEU A 7 -6.96 -39.75 72.02
N ILE A 8 -7.86 -39.22 72.86
CA ILE A 8 -8.84 -38.20 72.47
C ILE A 8 -8.15 -36.90 72.03
N LYS A 9 -7.12 -36.45 72.75
CA LYS A 9 -6.35 -35.26 72.40
C LYS A 9 -5.65 -35.44 71.05
N GLN A 10 -5.03 -36.60 70.82
CA GLN A 10 -4.37 -36.94 69.56
C GLN A 10 -5.36 -36.96 68.38
N SER A 11 -6.56 -37.53 68.57
CA SER A 11 -7.61 -37.54 67.55
C SER A 11 -8.00 -36.12 67.12
N LYS A 12 -8.27 -35.23 68.09
CA LYS A 12 -8.63 -33.83 67.81
C LYS A 12 -7.50 -33.05 67.13
N ASP A 13 -6.25 -33.35 67.45
CA ASP A 13 -5.10 -32.74 66.77
C ASP A 13 -4.96 -33.25 65.32
N ILE A 14 -5.23 -34.53 65.06
CA ILE A 14 -5.24 -35.11 63.72
C ILE A 14 -6.36 -34.50 62.88
N GLU A 15 -7.58 -34.37 63.41
CA GLU A 15 -8.70 -33.71 62.72
C GLU A 15 -8.35 -32.28 62.29
N ARG A 16 -7.73 -31.50 63.19
CA ARG A 16 -7.27 -30.14 62.87
C ARG A 16 -6.20 -30.14 61.77
N LYS A 17 -5.28 -31.11 61.75
CA LYS A 17 -4.28 -31.26 60.69
C LYS A 17 -4.91 -31.63 59.34
N ILE A 18 -5.85 -32.57 59.32
CA ILE A 18 -6.58 -32.97 58.10
C ILE A 18 -7.33 -31.78 57.50
N LYS A 19 -8.02 -30.98 58.33
CA LYS A 19 -8.71 -29.77 57.87
C LYS A 19 -7.75 -28.78 57.19
N LYS A 20 -6.59 -28.52 57.81
CA LYS A 20 -5.55 -27.63 57.24
C LYS A 20 -5.01 -28.15 55.91
N ILE A 21 -4.77 -29.46 55.78
CA ILE A 21 -4.28 -30.07 54.53
C ILE A 21 -5.30 -29.90 53.41
N LYS A 22 -6.59 -30.20 53.67
CA LYS A 22 -7.66 -30.01 52.67
C LYS A 22 -7.73 -28.57 52.15
N THR A 23 -7.66 -27.58 53.03
CA THR A 23 -7.66 -26.16 52.63
C THR A 23 -6.43 -25.80 51.79
N ARG A 24 -5.24 -26.31 52.13
CA ARG A 24 -4.02 -26.07 51.34
C ARG A 24 -4.11 -26.63 49.92
N ILE A 25 -4.68 -27.83 49.77
CA ILE A 25 -4.87 -28.47 48.46
C ILE A 25 -5.83 -27.64 47.59
N ALA A 26 -6.98 -27.24 48.14
CA ALA A 26 -7.93 -26.38 47.42
C ALA A 26 -7.31 -25.05 46.98
N ASN A 27 -6.51 -24.42 47.85
CA ASN A 27 -5.82 -23.17 47.50
C ASN A 27 -4.76 -23.39 46.40
N ARG A 28 -4.09 -24.54 46.37
CA ARG A 28 -3.12 -24.85 45.32
C ARG A 28 -3.80 -24.98 43.95
N ASP A 29 -4.91 -25.69 43.87
CA ASP A 29 -5.70 -25.81 42.63
C ASP A 29 -6.18 -24.45 42.11
N LEU A 30 -6.59 -23.56 43.01
CA LEU A 30 -6.98 -22.19 42.65
C LEU A 30 -5.80 -21.38 42.10
N ILE A 31 -4.60 -21.53 42.69
CA ILE A 31 -3.38 -20.86 42.21
C ILE A 31 -3.01 -21.36 40.81
N ASP A 32 -3.06 -22.66 40.57
CA ASP A 32 -2.71 -23.22 39.26
C ASP A 32 -3.71 -22.77 38.18
N LYS A 33 -5.02 -22.77 38.49
CA LYS A 33 -6.04 -22.17 37.61
C LYS A 33 -5.81 -20.69 37.34
N ARG A 34 -5.44 -19.92 38.36
CA ARG A 34 -5.15 -18.47 38.23
C ARG A 34 -3.99 -18.25 37.25
N LYS A 35 -2.90 -19.02 37.38
CA LYS A 35 -1.76 -18.93 36.46
C LYS A 35 -2.13 -19.28 35.02
N THR A 36 -2.94 -20.32 34.82
CA THR A 36 -3.42 -20.67 33.47
C THR A 36 -4.26 -19.54 32.86
N LEU A 37 -5.13 -18.91 33.66
CA LEU A 37 -5.92 -17.77 33.19
C LEU A 37 -5.07 -16.54 32.91
N GLU A 38 -4.06 -16.22 33.73
CA GLU A 38 -3.10 -15.14 33.48
C GLU A 38 -2.44 -15.31 32.10
N VAL A 39 -1.93 -16.51 31.80
CA VAL A 39 -1.31 -16.82 30.49
C VAL A 39 -2.32 -16.66 29.34
N GLN A 40 -3.57 -17.10 29.52
CA GLN A 40 -4.61 -16.93 28.50
C GLN A 40 -4.96 -15.45 28.26
N ILE A 41 -5.03 -14.65 29.32
CA ILE A 41 -5.28 -13.20 29.23
C ILE A 41 -4.13 -12.51 28.49
N ASP A 42 -2.87 -12.83 28.81
CA ASP A 42 -1.72 -12.27 28.12
C ASP A 42 -1.75 -12.63 26.63
N GLN A 43 -2.07 -13.88 26.30
CA GLN A 43 -2.18 -14.33 24.91
C GLN A 43 -3.32 -13.65 24.16
N GLN A 44 -4.48 -13.45 24.80
CA GLN A 44 -5.59 -12.71 24.20
C GLN A 44 -5.27 -11.22 24.03
N THR A 45 -4.57 -10.63 25.00
CA THR A 45 -4.13 -9.22 24.95
C THR A 45 -3.18 -8.99 23.78
N GLN A 46 -2.23 -9.91 23.54
CA GLN A 46 -1.34 -9.81 22.38
C GLN A 46 -2.10 -9.88 21.06
N LYS A 47 -3.03 -10.84 20.91
CA LYS A 47 -3.87 -10.96 19.71
C LYS A 47 -4.68 -9.69 19.45
N LEU A 48 -5.19 -9.05 20.51
CA LEU A 48 -5.94 -7.80 20.39
C LEU A 48 -5.04 -6.67 19.88
N ASN A 49 -3.81 -6.56 20.39
CA ASN A 49 -2.84 -5.57 19.93
C ASN A 49 -2.47 -5.77 18.46
N ASP A 50 -2.24 -7.01 18.03
CA ASP A 50 -1.93 -7.34 16.63
C ASP A 50 -3.10 -6.95 15.69
N ILE A 51 -4.34 -7.25 16.10
CA ILE A 51 -5.54 -6.84 15.35
C ILE A 51 -5.63 -5.32 15.28
N ASN A 52 -5.38 -4.61 16.38
CA ASN A 52 -5.45 -3.16 16.41
C ASN A 52 -4.42 -2.52 15.46
N GLY A 53 -3.18 -3.05 15.44
CA GLY A 53 -2.16 -2.61 14.49
C GLY A 53 -2.57 -2.82 13.02
N ASN A 54 -3.20 -3.96 12.71
CA ASN A 54 -3.71 -4.22 11.36
C ASN A 54 -4.84 -3.25 10.97
N ILE A 55 -5.75 -2.93 11.90
CA ILE A 55 -6.84 -1.96 11.66
C ILE A 55 -6.26 -0.58 11.38
N GLU A 56 -5.31 -0.11 12.18
CA GLU A 56 -4.65 1.19 11.98
C GLU A 56 -3.95 1.26 10.61
N PHE A 57 -3.25 0.19 10.22
CA PHE A 57 -2.63 0.09 8.90
C PHE A 57 -3.65 0.15 7.76
N SER A 58 -4.73 -0.64 7.84
CA SER A 58 -5.79 -0.63 6.81
C SER A 58 -6.52 0.71 6.73
N GLN A 59 -6.77 1.38 7.86
CA GLN A 59 -7.38 2.72 7.88
C GLN A 59 -6.50 3.75 7.18
N LYS A 60 -5.18 3.68 7.37
CA LYS A 60 -4.24 4.56 6.67
C LYS A 60 -4.28 4.34 5.16
N GLN A 61 -4.20 3.09 4.71
CA GLN A 61 -4.28 2.77 3.27
C GLN A 61 -5.59 3.26 2.65
N MET A 62 -6.71 3.13 3.36
CA MET A 62 -8.00 3.62 2.88
C MET A 62 -8.02 5.15 2.73
N LEU A 63 -7.35 5.89 3.63
CA LEU A 63 -7.23 7.34 3.52
C LEU A 63 -6.41 7.73 2.29
N ASP A 64 -5.28 7.06 2.06
CA ASP A 64 -4.43 7.29 0.89
C ASP A 64 -5.23 7.05 -0.42
N VAL A 65 -6.01 5.97 -0.48
CA VAL A 65 -6.90 5.67 -1.64
C VAL A 65 -7.99 6.74 -1.81
N CYS A 66 -8.58 7.24 -0.73
CA CYS A 66 -9.58 8.32 -0.80
C CYS A 66 -8.98 9.61 -1.36
N ASP A 67 -7.74 9.95 -0.99
CA ASP A 67 -7.03 11.12 -1.49
C ASP A 67 -6.74 10.98 -3.00
N GLU A 68 -6.21 9.83 -3.43
CA GLU A 68 -5.99 9.50 -4.84
C GLU A 68 -7.27 9.57 -5.67
N LEU A 69 -8.37 8.99 -5.17
CA LEU A 69 -9.68 9.07 -5.81
C LEU A 69 -10.20 10.52 -5.88
N GLY A 70 -9.96 11.32 -4.84
CA GLY A 70 -10.30 12.74 -4.81
C GLY A 70 -9.50 13.56 -5.82
N GLU A 71 -8.24 13.22 -6.06
CA GLU A 71 -7.42 13.80 -7.13
C GLU A 71 -7.91 13.38 -8.52
N ALA A 72 -8.18 12.09 -8.73
CA ALA A 72 -8.68 11.56 -9.99
C ALA A 72 -10.04 12.19 -10.35
N ALA A 73 -10.96 12.31 -9.39
CA ALA A 73 -12.26 12.97 -9.58
C ALA A 73 -12.11 14.45 -9.94
N ARG A 74 -11.16 15.16 -9.31
CA ARG A 74 -10.83 16.56 -9.67
C ARG A 74 -10.27 16.64 -11.08
N GLN A 75 -9.42 15.70 -11.49
CA GLN A 75 -8.89 15.62 -12.85
C GLN A 75 -10.00 15.39 -13.88
N VAL A 76 -10.87 14.39 -13.67
CA VAL A 76 -12.04 14.13 -14.52
C VAL A 76 -12.92 15.36 -14.67
N LYS A 77 -13.18 16.09 -13.57
CA LYS A 77 -13.98 17.34 -13.61
C LYS A 77 -13.27 18.48 -14.35
N ARG A 78 -11.94 18.53 -14.37
CA ARG A 78 -11.19 19.49 -15.19
C ARG A 78 -11.29 19.12 -16.67
N LEU A 79 -11.11 17.83 -16.97
CA LEU A 79 -11.15 17.27 -18.32
C LEU A 79 -12.55 17.38 -18.95
N SER A 80 -13.63 17.23 -18.18
CA SER A 80 -15.00 17.34 -18.68
C SER A 80 -15.40 18.74 -19.18
N LYS A 81 -14.54 19.76 -19.00
CA LYS A 81 -14.77 21.12 -19.50
C LYS A 81 -14.27 21.34 -20.93
N TYR A 82 -13.53 20.39 -21.47
CA TYR A 82 -12.95 20.46 -22.81
C TYR A 82 -13.82 19.67 -23.79
N ASP A 83 -14.06 20.23 -24.97
CA ASP A 83 -14.61 19.48 -26.10
C ASP A 83 -13.61 18.39 -26.54
N LYS A 84 -14.07 17.36 -27.25
CA LYS A 84 -13.27 16.16 -27.53
C LYS A 84 -11.88 16.45 -28.13
N SER A 85 -11.78 17.41 -29.06
CA SER A 85 -10.50 17.83 -29.65
C SER A 85 -9.58 18.56 -28.66
N ASP A 86 -10.16 19.29 -27.71
CA ASP A 86 -9.43 20.03 -26.68
C ASP A 86 -8.96 19.09 -25.57
N LEU A 87 -9.77 18.06 -25.30
CA LEU A 87 -9.44 17.01 -24.37
C LEU A 87 -8.25 16.18 -24.84
N GLU A 88 -8.15 15.87 -26.13
CA GLU A 88 -7.00 15.15 -26.71
C GLU A 88 -5.69 15.95 -26.58
N VAL A 89 -5.74 17.27 -26.76
CA VAL A 89 -4.57 18.15 -26.55
C VAL A 89 -4.15 18.18 -25.08
N VAL A 90 -5.11 18.33 -24.17
CA VAL A 90 -4.82 18.37 -22.71
C VAL A 90 -4.27 17.04 -22.22
N LEU A 91 -4.81 15.91 -22.69
CA LEU A 91 -4.30 14.57 -22.33
C LEU A 91 -2.89 14.33 -22.87
N MET A 92 -2.56 14.81 -24.07
CA MET A 92 -1.20 14.75 -24.60
C MET A 92 -0.22 15.62 -23.79
N GLU A 93 -0.64 16.81 -23.35
CA GLU A 93 0.17 17.67 -22.48
C GLU A 93 0.42 17.03 -21.11
N GLU A 94 -0.61 16.44 -20.48
CA GLU A 94 -0.47 15.72 -19.21
C GLU A 94 0.43 14.49 -19.34
N LEU A 95 0.32 13.73 -20.44
CA LEU A 95 1.15 12.56 -20.71
C LEU A 95 2.63 12.94 -20.92
N LEU A 96 2.88 14.05 -21.63
CA LEU A 96 4.22 14.58 -21.82
C LEU A 96 4.83 15.10 -20.51
N ASP A 97 4.05 15.80 -19.69
CA ASP A 97 4.49 16.29 -18.37
C ASP A 97 4.79 15.13 -17.40
N HIS A 98 3.94 14.10 -17.36
CA HIS A 98 4.18 12.89 -16.57
C HIS A 98 5.45 12.17 -17.01
N PHE A 99 5.64 11.99 -18.33
CA PHE A 99 6.86 11.39 -18.87
C PHE A 99 8.11 12.20 -18.49
N ASN A 100 8.07 13.52 -18.61
CA ASN A 100 9.18 14.39 -18.24
C ASN A 100 9.51 14.32 -16.74
N LYS A 101 8.51 14.23 -15.86
CA LYS A 101 8.71 14.06 -14.41
C LYS A 101 9.39 12.74 -14.08
N GLU A 102 8.96 11.64 -14.69
CA GLU A 102 9.57 10.32 -14.48
C GLU A 102 11.00 10.25 -15.03
N VAL A 103 11.25 10.83 -16.20
CA VAL A 103 12.61 10.97 -16.78
C VAL A 103 13.51 11.84 -15.87
N GLN A 104 13.01 12.92 -15.28
CA GLN A 104 13.77 13.76 -14.34
C GLN A 104 14.02 13.09 -12.98
N ARG A 105 13.18 12.12 -12.60
CA ARG A 105 13.38 11.28 -11.41
C ARG A 105 14.53 10.30 -11.61
N TYR A 106 14.81 9.92 -12.86
CA TYR A 106 15.79 8.90 -13.21
C TYR A 106 17.24 9.19 -12.78
N PRO A 107 17.81 10.40 -12.99
CA PRO A 107 19.13 10.73 -12.49
C PRO A 107 19.30 10.53 -10.97
N ASN A 108 18.22 10.67 -10.19
CA ASN A 108 18.23 10.45 -8.74
C ASN A 108 18.07 8.98 -8.33
N LEU A 109 17.64 8.09 -9.25
CA LEU A 109 17.52 6.64 -9.06
C LEU A 109 18.79 5.88 -9.47
N ILE A 110 19.59 6.43 -10.39
CA ILE A 110 20.85 5.85 -10.94
C ILE A 110 21.92 5.50 -9.86
N SER A 111 21.76 5.89 -8.59
CA SER A 111 22.68 5.49 -7.52
C SER A 111 22.47 4.06 -7.00
N LEU A 112 21.46 3.32 -7.43
CA LEU A 112 21.15 1.96 -6.94
C LEU A 112 20.79 1.00 -8.09
N TYR A 113 21.79 0.23 -8.54
CA TYR A 113 21.70 -1.00 -9.36
C TYR A 113 21.55 -0.92 -10.90
N ASP A 114 22.27 -1.83 -11.57
CA ASP A 114 22.35 -2.06 -13.03
C ASP A 114 21.06 -2.61 -13.69
N GLY A 115 20.01 -2.94 -12.93
CA GLY A 115 18.80 -3.59 -13.43
C GLY A 115 17.76 -2.66 -14.06
N GLU A 116 17.88 -1.35 -13.86
CA GLU A 116 16.82 -0.41 -14.23
C GLU A 116 16.91 0.10 -15.68
N ARG A 117 17.93 -0.27 -16.47
CA ARG A 117 17.97 0.11 -17.90
C ARG A 117 16.76 -0.43 -18.69
N GLU A 118 16.15 -1.53 -18.25
CA GLU A 118 14.92 -2.10 -18.81
C GLU A 118 13.65 -1.30 -18.44
N TYR A 119 13.61 -0.58 -17.31
CA TYR A 119 12.40 0.10 -16.84
C TYR A 119 12.00 1.30 -17.71
N LEU A 120 12.95 2.14 -18.14
CA LEU A 120 12.67 3.22 -19.10
C LEU A 120 12.29 2.68 -20.48
N HIS A 121 12.86 1.54 -20.89
CA HIS A 121 12.49 0.90 -22.14
C HIS A 121 11.03 0.43 -22.07
N LEU A 122 10.65 -0.26 -20.99
CA LEU A 122 9.27 -0.67 -20.70
C LEU A 122 8.32 0.53 -20.56
N LEU A 123 8.74 1.64 -19.96
CA LEU A 123 7.92 2.85 -19.85
C LEU A 123 7.70 3.51 -21.21
N ALA A 124 8.76 3.68 -22.00
CA ALA A 124 8.69 4.20 -23.35
C ALA A 124 7.85 3.30 -24.26
N GLU A 125 8.01 1.98 -24.17
CA GLU A 125 7.24 0.98 -24.91
C GLU A 125 5.77 0.95 -24.47
N THR A 126 5.49 1.05 -23.17
CA THR A 126 4.11 1.09 -22.65
C THR A 126 3.38 2.36 -23.12
N ILE A 127 4.05 3.50 -23.07
CA ILE A 127 3.49 4.78 -23.51
C ILE A 127 3.33 4.80 -25.04
N PHE A 128 4.27 4.22 -25.77
CA PHE A 128 4.18 3.98 -27.21
C PHE A 128 2.96 3.13 -27.58
N LEU A 129 2.74 2.00 -26.91
CA LEU A 129 1.61 1.13 -27.17
C LEU A 129 0.28 1.80 -26.78
N GLN A 130 0.24 2.51 -25.66
CA GLN A 130 -0.95 3.27 -25.24
C GLN A 130 -1.27 4.43 -26.19
N SER A 131 -0.27 5.05 -26.80
CA SER A 131 -0.48 6.11 -27.78
C SER A 131 -0.96 5.57 -29.14
N GLN A 132 -0.52 4.38 -29.54
CA GLN A 132 -1.08 3.66 -30.70
C GLN A 132 -2.56 3.31 -30.51
N ASP A 133 -2.91 2.72 -29.35
CA ASP A 133 -4.25 2.17 -29.11
C ASP A 133 -5.31 3.27 -28.87
N LYS A 134 -4.95 4.37 -28.19
CA LYS A 134 -5.89 5.47 -27.90
C LYS A 134 -5.97 6.55 -28.98
N PHE A 135 -4.89 6.78 -29.74
CA PHE A 135 -4.80 7.89 -30.69
C PHE A 135 -4.49 7.45 -32.13
N GLY A 136 -4.31 6.16 -32.39
CA GLY A 136 -4.02 5.61 -33.72
C GLY A 136 -2.64 5.96 -34.27
N TRP A 137 -1.70 6.35 -33.40
CA TRP A 137 -0.42 6.92 -33.81
C TRP A 137 0.73 5.91 -33.83
N GLN A 138 1.30 5.64 -35.01
CA GLN A 138 2.54 4.89 -35.15
C GLN A 138 3.75 5.81 -34.94
N VAL A 139 4.42 5.71 -33.79
CA VAL A 139 5.80 6.18 -33.68
C VAL A 139 6.68 5.09 -34.28
N ASP A 140 7.59 5.39 -35.19
CA ASP A 140 8.67 4.44 -35.49
C ASP A 140 9.75 4.61 -34.42
N LEU A 141 9.90 3.60 -33.56
CA LEU A 141 11.04 3.46 -32.66
C LEU A 141 12.09 2.57 -33.34
N PRO A 142 13.38 2.95 -33.33
CA PRO A 142 14.43 2.07 -33.85
C PRO A 142 14.44 0.72 -33.09
N PRO A 143 14.72 -0.41 -33.74
CA PRO A 143 14.74 -1.72 -33.08
C PRO A 143 15.81 -1.85 -31.99
N THR A 144 16.82 -0.96 -31.98
CA THR A 144 17.83 -0.83 -30.93
C THR A 144 18.26 0.64 -30.81
N PHE A 145 18.17 1.23 -29.62
CA PHE A 145 18.68 2.56 -29.31
C PHE A 145 19.14 2.63 -27.84
N GLU A 146 20.06 3.55 -27.53
CA GLU A 146 20.42 3.88 -26.15
C GLU A 146 19.26 4.64 -25.49
N ASN A 147 18.97 4.37 -24.20
CA ASN A 147 17.80 4.92 -23.49
C ASN A 147 17.66 6.44 -23.61
N ASP A 148 18.77 7.18 -23.55
CA ASP A 148 18.76 8.64 -23.65
C ASP A 148 18.29 9.11 -25.04
N LYS A 149 18.65 8.38 -26.10
CA LYS A 149 18.17 8.63 -27.47
C LYS A 149 16.70 8.27 -27.63
N ALA A 150 16.20 7.27 -26.90
CA ALA A 150 14.77 6.92 -26.87
C ALA A 150 13.91 8.07 -26.37
N VAL A 151 14.34 8.61 -25.22
CA VAL A 151 13.65 9.66 -24.49
C VAL A 151 13.62 10.92 -25.34
N GLU A 152 14.73 11.27 -25.96
CA GLU A 152 14.84 12.42 -26.86
C GLU A 152 13.95 12.29 -28.11
N ILE A 153 13.96 11.12 -28.76
CA ILE A 153 13.09 10.84 -29.93
C ILE A 153 11.62 10.92 -29.53
N PHE A 154 11.25 10.36 -28.39
CA PHE A 154 9.87 10.36 -27.90
C PHE A 154 9.39 11.78 -27.55
N GLN A 155 10.17 12.53 -26.75
CA GLN A 155 9.86 13.91 -26.40
C GLN A 155 9.69 14.79 -27.64
N SER A 156 10.60 14.66 -28.61
CA SER A 156 10.57 15.44 -29.85
C SER A 156 9.32 15.12 -30.69
N LYS A 157 8.99 13.84 -30.86
CA LYS A 157 7.81 13.42 -31.64
C LYS A 157 6.50 13.80 -30.98
N VAL A 158 6.38 13.68 -29.66
CA VAL A 158 5.18 14.11 -28.93
C VAL A 158 5.03 15.63 -28.99
N ALA A 159 6.12 16.39 -28.85
CA ALA A 159 6.10 17.84 -28.97
C ALA A 159 5.72 18.31 -30.37
N GLU A 160 6.26 17.70 -31.43
CA GLU A 160 5.89 17.99 -32.82
C GLU A 160 4.40 17.74 -33.05
N LYS A 161 3.89 16.59 -32.60
CA LYS A 161 2.48 16.23 -32.78
C LYS A 161 1.54 17.15 -31.99
N LEU A 162 1.93 17.54 -30.78
CA LEU A 162 1.20 18.49 -29.97
C LEU A 162 1.09 19.86 -30.67
N GLU A 163 2.17 20.33 -31.30
CA GLU A 163 2.16 21.56 -32.08
C GLU A 163 1.28 21.44 -33.33
N ASP A 164 1.29 20.30 -34.02
CA ASP A 164 0.40 20.06 -35.16
C ASP A 164 -1.07 20.05 -34.76
N MET A 165 -1.42 19.43 -33.63
CA MET A 165 -2.79 19.47 -33.10
C MET A 165 -3.21 20.89 -32.72
N LYS A 166 -2.32 21.66 -32.09
CA LYS A 166 -2.55 23.09 -31.77
C LYS A 166 -2.74 23.93 -33.02
N LYS A 167 -1.97 23.69 -34.09
CA LYS A 167 -2.11 24.37 -35.39
C LYS A 167 -3.41 24.00 -36.10
N ALA A 168 -3.75 22.71 -36.16
CA ALA A 168 -4.99 22.23 -36.77
C ALA A 168 -6.23 22.84 -36.08
N LYS A 169 -6.19 22.97 -34.74
CA LYS A 169 -7.23 23.68 -33.99
C LYS A 169 -7.34 25.16 -34.35
N LYS A 170 -6.22 25.88 -34.42
CA LYS A 170 -6.21 27.31 -34.81
C LYS A 170 -6.79 27.52 -36.21
N GLN A 171 -6.50 26.62 -37.15
CA GLN A 171 -7.05 26.68 -38.51
C GLN A 171 -8.55 26.35 -38.54
N SER A 172 -9.00 25.36 -37.75
CA SER A 172 -10.42 25.02 -37.59
C SER A 172 -11.24 26.21 -37.05
N HIS A 173 -10.73 26.92 -36.04
CA HIS A 173 -11.37 28.13 -35.49
C HIS A 173 -11.39 29.34 -36.45
N GLN A 174 -10.57 29.34 -37.51
CA GLN A 174 -10.57 30.41 -38.52
C GLN A 174 -11.51 30.13 -39.71
N LEU A 175 -11.94 28.87 -39.87
CA LEU A 175 -12.82 28.41 -40.94
C LEU A 175 -14.26 28.19 -40.49
N SER A 176 -14.54 28.35 -39.19
CA SER A 176 -15.86 28.24 -38.57
C SER A 176 -16.43 29.61 -38.18
#